data_AF-A0A7X7HA42-F1
#
_entry.id   AF-A0A7X7HA42-F1
#
_cell.length_a   1.000
_cell.length_b   1.000
_cell.length_c   1.000
_cell.angle_alpha   90.00
_cell.angle_beta   90.00
_cell.angle_gamma   90.00
#
_symmetry.space_group_name_H-M   'P 1'
#
loop_
_entity.id
_entity.type
_entity.pdbx_description
1 polymer ?
#
loop_
_entity_poly.entity_id
_entity_poly.type
_entity_poly.pdbx_seq_one_letter_code
_entity_poly.pdbx_strand_id
1 'polypeptide(L)'
;MNDMDNMNNPVSTEDEIQDEIFNIEVRLQEIDAELEHYEDVLMEKEEEILEPKEVEELRNEYKELKKRRKNLLKQTKKSIWDTIPLWMGIYAIFQFIFSFWLFLEEISRQFTLFMLQVLEKIFTPGLWTLYTLFFLIPFLSLLASTIILLKLKNKNHKKIFAIIFGIHGIETLVAVGLMISLVV
;
A
#
# COMPACT_ATOMS: atom_id res chain seq x y z
N MET A 1 2.24 -37.43 -28.43
CA MET A 1 1.13 -37.06 -27.53
C MET A 1 1.77 -36.89 -26.16
N ASN A 2 2.57 -35.83 -26.00
CA ASN A 2 2.15 -34.49 -25.56
C ASN A 2 1.50 -34.58 -24.17
N ASP A 3 2.03 -34.05 -23.07
CA ASP A 3 3.01 -32.99 -22.89
C ASP A 3 3.83 -33.25 -21.61
N MET A 4 5.14 -33.49 -21.77
CA MET A 4 6.12 -33.22 -20.73
C MET A 4 6.76 -31.87 -21.06
N ASP A 5 5.99 -30.80 -20.89
CA ASP A 5 6.53 -29.44 -20.77
C ASP A 5 6.05 -28.87 -19.43
N ASN A 6 6.49 -29.54 -18.36
CA ASN A 6 6.52 -28.95 -17.04
C ASN A 6 7.66 -27.92 -17.06
N MET A 7 7.36 -26.72 -17.57
CA MET A 7 8.21 -25.54 -17.43
C MET A 7 8.40 -25.26 -15.93
N ASN A 8 9.42 -25.88 -15.36
CA ASN A 8 10.16 -25.36 -14.22
C ASN A 8 10.74 -24.01 -14.66
N ASN A 9 9.94 -22.94 -14.62
CA ASN A 9 10.52 -21.62 -14.46
C ASN A 9 11.21 -21.63 -13.10
N PRO A 10 12.54 -21.49 -13.03
CA PRO A 10 13.17 -21.25 -11.74
C PRO A 10 12.51 -20.01 -11.16
N VAL A 11 12.12 -20.10 -9.88
CA VAL A 11 11.66 -18.94 -9.11
C VAL A 11 12.86 -17.99 -9.06
N SER A 12 12.94 -17.08 -10.03
CA SER A 12 13.98 -16.08 -10.08
C SER A 12 13.81 -15.18 -8.87
N THR A 13 14.88 -15.06 -8.09
CA THR A 13 14.87 -14.18 -6.92
C THR A 13 14.73 -12.72 -7.38
N GLU A 14 14.18 -11.84 -6.53
CA GLU A 14 13.98 -10.42 -6.88
C GLU A 14 15.31 -9.76 -7.29
N ASP A 15 16.42 -10.21 -6.70
CA ASP A 15 17.78 -9.79 -7.01
C ASP A 15 18.21 -10.25 -8.41
N GLU A 16 17.96 -11.50 -8.79
CA GLU A 16 18.26 -12.01 -10.15
C GLU A 16 17.50 -11.23 -11.24
N ILE A 17 16.24 -10.84 -10.97
CA ILE A 17 15.45 -10.03 -11.91
C ILE A 17 16.04 -8.61 -12.02
N GLN A 18 16.54 -8.04 -10.93
CA GLN A 18 17.19 -6.73 -10.96
C GLN A 18 18.53 -6.78 -11.72
N ASP A 19 19.33 -7.81 -11.50
CA ASP A 19 20.57 -8.04 -12.24
C ASP A 19 20.29 -8.21 -13.75
N GLU A 20 19.23 -8.94 -14.10
CA GLU A 20 18.82 -9.10 -15.50
C GLU A 20 18.36 -7.77 -16.12
N ILE A 21 17.60 -6.95 -15.38
CA ILE A 21 17.22 -5.60 -15.84
C ILE A 21 18.45 -4.73 -16.07
N PHE A 22 19.42 -4.76 -15.15
CA PHE A 22 20.68 -4.01 -15.26
C PHE A 22 21.47 -4.42 -16.50
N ASN A 23 21.65 -5.73 -16.72
CA ASN A 23 22.36 -6.24 -17.90
C ASN A 23 21.67 -5.84 -19.21
N ILE A 24 20.33 -5.84 -19.24
CA ILE A 24 19.57 -5.36 -20.40
C ILE A 24 19.81 -3.86 -20.63
N GLU A 25 19.87 -3.05 -19.57
CA GLU A 25 20.14 -1.61 -19.70
C GLU A 25 21.54 -1.32 -20.24
N VAL A 26 22.56 -2.06 -19.77
CA VAL A 26 23.92 -1.95 -20.31
C VAL A 26 23.93 -2.31 -21.79
N ARG A 27 23.32 -3.43 -22.18
CA ARG A 27 23.29 -3.85 -23.59
C ARG A 27 22.55 -2.87 -24.49
N LEU A 28 21.48 -2.25 -24.01
CA LEU A 28 20.77 -1.20 -24.75
C LEU A 28 21.68 0.02 -25.01
N GLN A 29 22.48 0.42 -24.03
CA GLN A 29 23.44 1.52 -24.19
C GLN A 29 24.57 1.18 -25.17
N GLU A 30 25.05 -0.06 -25.15
CA GLU A 30 26.03 -0.54 -26.13
C GLU A 30 25.47 -0.48 -27.55
N ILE A 31 24.24 -0.97 -27.77
CA ILE A 31 23.60 -0.92 -29.09
C ILE A 31 23.39 0.53 -29.55
N ASP A 32 22.95 1.42 -28.65
CA ASP A 32 22.79 2.84 -28.97
C ASP A 32 24.13 3.46 -29.42
N ALA A 33 25.24 3.13 -28.74
CA ALA A 33 26.58 3.61 -29.08
C ALA A 33 27.10 3.01 -30.41
N GLU A 34 26.84 1.74 -30.69
CA GLU A 34 27.21 1.10 -31.96
C GLU A 34 26.46 1.73 -33.15
N LEU A 35 25.16 1.99 -32.98
CA LEU A 35 24.34 2.62 -34.02
C LEU A 35 24.73 4.09 -34.24
N GLU A 36 25.00 4.85 -33.17
CA GLU A 36 25.50 6.24 -33.27
C GLU A 36 26.85 6.29 -33.98
N HIS A 37 27.79 5.40 -33.62
CA HIS A 37 29.08 5.32 -34.29
C HIS A 37 28.96 4.98 -35.79
N TYR A 38 28.06 4.07 -36.14
CA TYR A 38 27.77 3.74 -37.53
C TYR A 38 27.22 4.95 -38.30
N GLU A 39 26.25 5.67 -37.72
CA GLU A 39 25.66 6.86 -38.34
C GLU A 39 26.71 7.98 -38.54
N ASP A 40 27.56 8.21 -37.54
CA ASP A 40 28.64 9.21 -37.61
C ASP A 40 29.65 8.87 -38.71
N VAL A 41 30.11 7.62 -38.78
CA VAL A 41 31.10 7.21 -39.79
C VAL A 41 30.51 7.23 -41.20
N LEU A 42 29.25 6.80 -41.36
CA LEU A 42 28.55 6.87 -42.64
C LEU A 42 28.38 8.32 -43.11
N MET A 43 28.11 9.26 -42.20
CA MET A 43 27.90 10.67 -42.54
C MET A 43 29.21 11.45 -42.76
N GLU A 44 30.26 11.17 -41.98
CA GLU A 44 31.53 11.91 -42.05
C GLU A 44 32.47 11.37 -43.13
N LYS A 45 32.50 10.04 -43.31
CA LYS A 45 33.48 9.37 -44.17
C LYS A 45 32.85 8.76 -45.43
N GLU A 46 31.52 8.73 -45.52
CA GLU A 46 30.79 8.00 -46.58
C GLU A 46 31.19 6.51 -46.63
N GLU A 47 31.67 5.96 -45.51
CA GLU A 47 32.11 4.57 -45.37
C GLU A 47 31.07 3.76 -44.61
N GLU A 48 30.66 2.64 -45.19
CA GLU A 48 29.74 1.68 -44.57
C GLU A 48 30.56 0.70 -43.71
N ILE A 49 30.58 0.89 -42.39
CA ILE A 49 31.36 0.05 -41.46
C ILE A 49 30.61 -1.16 -40.90
N LEU A 50 29.28 -1.18 -41.07
CA LEU A 50 28.42 -2.31 -40.73
C LEU A 50 27.61 -2.70 -41.95
N GLU A 51 27.39 -4.00 -42.15
CA GLU A 51 26.48 -4.44 -43.21
C GLU A 51 25.03 -4.05 -42.85
N PRO A 52 24.17 -3.74 -43.84
CA PRO A 52 22.76 -3.42 -43.59
C PRO A 52 22.03 -4.50 -42.75
N LYS A 53 22.47 -5.75 -42.86
CA LYS A 53 21.96 -6.87 -42.08
C LYS A 53 22.32 -6.77 -40.59
N GLU A 54 23.54 -6.36 -40.26
CA GLU A 54 24.00 -6.18 -38.88
C GLU A 54 23.23 -5.04 -38.21
N VAL A 55 22.98 -3.94 -38.94
CA VAL A 55 22.16 -2.82 -38.46
C VAL A 55 20.72 -3.26 -38.18
N GLU A 56 20.14 -4.08 -39.05
CA GLU A 56 18.79 -4.62 -38.85
C GLU A 56 18.74 -5.59 -37.66
N GLU A 57 19.77 -6.42 -37.47
CA GLU A 57 19.92 -7.32 -36.31
C GLU A 57 20.00 -6.53 -34.99
N LEU A 58 20.84 -5.49 -34.92
CA LEU A 58 20.95 -4.60 -33.74
C LEU A 58 19.62 -3.90 -33.41
N ARG A 59 18.90 -3.42 -34.43
CA ARG A 59 17.58 -2.80 -34.25
C ARG A 59 16.53 -3.79 -33.75
N ASN A 60 16.61 -5.05 -34.16
CA ASN A 60 15.72 -6.10 -33.70
C ASN A 60 16.05 -6.52 -32.26
N GLU A 61 17.33 -6.72 -31.94
CA GLU A 61 17.80 -6.99 -30.57
C GLU A 61 17.32 -5.88 -29.62
N TYR A 62 17.49 -4.62 -30.01
CA TYR A 62 17.05 -3.46 -29.22
C TYR A 62 15.54 -3.49 -28.90
N LYS A 63 14.70 -3.81 -29.88
CA LYS A 63 13.23 -3.92 -29.70
C LYS A 63 12.88 -5.07 -28.76
N GLU A 64 13.54 -6.21 -28.89
CA GLU A 64 13.33 -7.37 -28.03
C GLU A 64 13.75 -7.10 -26.59
N LEU A 65 14.93 -6.50 -26.40
CA LEU A 65 15.44 -6.09 -25.09
C LEU A 65 14.52 -5.08 -24.40
N LYS A 66 14.00 -4.06 -25.11
CA LYS A 66 12.98 -3.14 -24.56
C LYS A 66 11.71 -3.87 -24.12
N LYS A 67 11.26 -4.86 -24.89
CA LYS A 67 10.08 -5.66 -24.55
C LYS A 67 10.34 -6.54 -23.33
N ARG A 68 11.51 -7.18 -23.26
CA ARG A 68 11.94 -8.02 -22.13
C ARG A 68 12.06 -7.21 -20.85
N ARG A 69 12.76 -6.06 -20.88
CA ARG A 69 12.85 -5.11 -19.75
C ARG A 69 11.46 -4.71 -19.24
N LYS A 70 10.54 -4.37 -20.14
CA LYS A 70 9.16 -4.01 -19.76
C LYS A 70 8.41 -5.16 -19.07
N ASN A 71 8.67 -6.40 -19.45
CA ASN A 71 8.06 -7.57 -18.83
C ASN A 71 8.66 -7.85 -17.44
N LEU A 72 9.98 -7.78 -17.30
CA LEU A 72 10.67 -7.94 -16.01
C LEU A 72 10.26 -6.86 -15.00
N LEU A 73 10.12 -5.60 -15.45
CA LEU A 73 9.61 -4.49 -14.63
C LEU A 73 8.15 -4.69 -14.18
N LYS A 74 7.34 -5.43 -14.94
CA LYS A 74 5.98 -5.78 -14.50
C LYS A 74 5.99 -6.88 -13.46
N GLN A 75 6.92 -7.84 -13.55
CA GLN A 75 7.08 -8.92 -12.58
C GLN A 75 7.58 -8.41 -11.22
N THR A 76 8.40 -7.37 -11.22
CA THR A 76 8.93 -6.72 -10.00
C THR A 76 8.01 -5.64 -9.41
N LYS A 77 6.90 -5.28 -10.06
CA LYS A 77 5.94 -4.34 -9.49
C LYS A 77 5.21 -4.99 -8.31
N LYS A 78 5.73 -4.74 -7.11
CA LYS A 78 5.05 -5.04 -5.84
C LYS A 78 3.66 -4.40 -5.84
N SER A 79 2.66 -5.20 -5.51
CA SER A 79 1.29 -4.72 -5.34
C SER A 79 1.28 -3.68 -4.20
N ILE A 80 0.37 -2.71 -4.26
CA ILE A 80 0.18 -1.75 -3.15
C ILE A 80 -0.09 -2.53 -1.85
N TRP A 81 -0.76 -3.68 -1.96
CA TRP A 81 -1.05 -4.58 -0.85
C TRP A 81 0.20 -5.23 -0.24
N ASP A 82 1.25 -5.48 -1.04
CA ASP A 82 2.53 -6.03 -0.54
C ASP A 82 3.32 -4.99 0.26
N THR A 83 3.02 -3.71 0.07
CA THR A 83 3.67 -2.61 0.81
C THR A 83 2.97 -2.26 2.12
N ILE A 84 1.77 -2.81 2.38
CA ILE A 84 1.01 -2.54 3.61
C ILE A 84 1.46 -3.51 4.70
N PRO A 85 1.96 -3.02 5.84
CA PRO A 85 2.30 -3.88 6.96
C PRO A 85 1.07 -4.62 7.47
N LEU A 86 1.20 -5.91 7.75
CA LEU A 86 0.10 -6.78 8.20
C LEU A 86 -0.69 -6.17 9.37
N TRP A 87 -0.01 -5.51 10.31
CA TRP A 87 -0.65 -4.88 11.47
C TRP A 87 -1.66 -3.79 11.08
N MET A 88 -1.46 -3.05 9.97
CA MET A 88 -2.43 -2.04 9.52
C MET A 88 -3.70 -2.68 8.99
N GLY A 89 -3.56 -3.81 8.29
CA GLY A 89 -4.71 -4.59 7.82
C GLY A 89 -5.51 -5.14 9.01
N ILE A 90 -4.82 -5.76 9.97
CA ILE A 90 -5.43 -6.22 11.22
C ILE A 90 -6.12 -5.05 11.93
N TYR A 91 -5.43 -3.93 12.09
CA TYR A 91 -5.98 -2.74 12.73
C TYR A 91 -7.26 -2.23 12.05
N ALA A 92 -7.32 -2.19 10.72
CA ALA A 92 -8.51 -1.76 9.98
C ALA A 92 -9.71 -2.69 10.25
N ILE A 93 -9.49 -4.00 10.30
CA ILE A 93 -10.53 -4.99 10.62
C ILE A 93 -11.07 -4.78 12.03
N PHE A 94 -10.16 -4.62 13.01
CA PHE A 94 -10.55 -4.32 14.38
C PHE A 94 -11.32 -3.01 14.44
N GLN A 95 -10.85 -1.95 13.78
CA GLN A 95 -11.55 -0.68 13.79
C GLN A 95 -12.97 -0.80 13.25
N PHE A 96 -13.18 -1.52 12.14
CA PHE A 96 -14.51 -1.73 11.58
C PHE A 96 -15.45 -2.42 12.59
N ILE A 97 -14.99 -3.48 13.26
CA ILE A 97 -15.78 -4.20 14.27
C ILE A 97 -16.10 -3.30 15.47
N PHE A 98 -15.10 -2.57 15.98
CA PHE A 98 -15.25 -1.72 17.15
C PHE A 98 -16.02 -0.41 16.87
N SER A 99 -16.11 -0.01 15.60
CA SER A 99 -16.91 1.15 15.16
C SER A 99 -18.37 0.79 14.89
N PHE A 100 -18.69 -0.51 14.85
CA PHE A 100 -20.06 -0.96 14.66
C PHE A 100 -20.94 -0.52 15.82
N TRP A 101 -22.03 0.19 15.51
CA TRP A 101 -22.80 0.94 16.51
C TRP A 101 -23.28 0.09 17.69
N LEU A 102 -23.80 -1.12 17.45
CA LEU A 102 -24.26 -2.02 18.53
C LEU A 102 -23.13 -2.40 19.48
N PHE A 103 -21.95 -2.66 18.92
CA PHE A 103 -20.80 -3.08 19.70
C PHE A 103 -20.21 -1.91 20.48
N LEU A 104 -20.11 -0.75 19.83
CA LEU A 104 -19.66 0.49 20.44
C LEU A 104 -20.59 0.94 21.57
N GLU A 105 -21.91 0.86 21.36
CA GLU A 105 -22.93 1.16 22.37
C GLU A 105 -22.81 0.22 23.57
N GLU A 106 -22.72 -1.10 23.34
CA GLU A 106 -22.58 -2.09 24.41
C GLU A 106 -21.33 -1.82 25.25
N ILE A 107 -20.17 -1.63 24.62
CA ILE A 107 -18.93 -1.33 25.32
C ILE A 107 -19.07 -0.02 26.11
N SER A 108 -19.63 1.01 25.50
CA SER A 108 -19.82 2.32 26.14
C SER A 108 -20.75 2.23 27.35
N ARG A 109 -21.83 1.43 27.24
CA ARG A 109 -22.77 1.18 28.33
C ARG A 109 -22.10 0.43 29.48
N GLN A 110 -21.41 -0.66 29.20
CA GLN A 110 -20.71 -1.45 30.22
C GLN A 110 -19.63 -0.62 30.93
N PHE A 111 -18.85 0.14 30.15
CA PHE A 111 -17.86 1.06 30.69
C PHE A 111 -18.50 2.12 31.61
N THR A 112 -19.61 2.72 31.16
CA THR A 112 -20.33 3.73 31.94
C THR A 112 -20.85 3.15 33.26
N LEU A 113 -21.49 1.99 33.23
CA LEU A 113 -22.00 1.31 34.42
C LEU A 113 -20.86 0.99 35.40
N PHE A 114 -19.76 0.43 34.90
CA PHE A 114 -18.57 0.15 35.71
C PHE A 114 -18.01 1.42 36.38
N MET A 115 -17.85 2.50 35.60
CA MET A 115 -17.32 3.76 36.12
C MET A 115 -18.27 4.44 37.12
N LEU A 116 -19.59 4.37 36.89
CA LEU A 116 -20.58 4.89 37.85
C LEU A 116 -20.50 4.15 39.19
N GLN A 117 -20.38 2.82 39.19
CA GLN A 117 -20.21 2.04 40.43
C GLN A 117 -18.95 2.43 41.22
N VAL A 118 -17.91 2.87 40.52
CA VAL A 118 -16.68 3.38 41.15
C VAL A 118 -16.90 4.79 41.69
N LEU A 119 -17.52 5.67 40.91
CA LEU A 119 -17.70 7.08 41.25
C LEU A 119 -18.77 7.33 42.32
N GLU A 120 -19.83 6.52 42.37
CA GLU A 120 -20.89 6.61 43.39
C GLU A 120 -20.36 6.45 44.81
N LYS A 121 -19.21 5.79 44.99
CA LYS A 121 -18.52 5.67 46.28
C LYS A 121 -17.87 6.98 46.74
N ILE A 122 -17.71 7.94 45.83
CA ILE A 122 -16.99 9.20 46.04
C ILE A 122 -17.96 10.39 46.01
N PHE A 123 -18.90 10.42 45.07
CA PHE A 123 -19.92 11.46 44.94
C PHE A 123 -21.14 10.96 44.17
N THR A 124 -22.28 11.65 44.29
CA THR A 124 -23.49 11.34 43.50
C THR A 124 -23.33 11.83 42.07
N PRO A 125 -23.26 10.95 41.05
CA PRO A 125 -23.06 11.36 39.67
C PRO A 125 -24.31 12.06 39.12
N GLY A 126 -24.12 13.18 38.41
CA GLY A 126 -25.19 13.84 37.68
C GLY A 126 -25.36 13.28 36.27
N LEU A 127 -26.44 13.68 35.59
CA LEU A 127 -26.71 13.34 34.18
C LEU A 127 -25.52 13.66 33.25
N TRP A 128 -24.84 14.79 33.48
CA TRP A 128 -23.65 15.17 32.70
C TRP A 128 -22.51 14.14 32.81
N THR A 129 -22.29 13.56 33.99
CA THR A 129 -21.28 12.52 34.21
C THR A 129 -21.60 11.27 33.39
N LEU A 130 -22.88 10.88 33.35
CA LEU A 130 -23.34 9.74 32.56
C LEU A 130 -23.06 9.94 31.07
N TYR A 131 -23.45 11.08 30.49
CA TYR A 131 -23.15 11.38 29.08
C TYR A 131 -21.65 11.42 28.80
N THR A 132 -20.87 12.04 29.69
CA THR A 132 -19.41 12.13 29.53
C THR A 132 -18.77 10.74 29.47
N LEU A 133 -19.16 9.84 30.38
CA LEU A 133 -18.65 8.48 30.41
C LEU A 133 -19.11 7.65 29.21
N PHE A 134 -20.36 7.83 28.78
CA PHE A 134 -20.95 7.10 27.66
C PHE A 134 -20.28 7.43 26.33
N PHE A 135 -19.91 8.69 26.10
CA PHE A 135 -19.21 9.10 24.87
C PHE A 135 -17.68 9.08 24.98
N LEU A 136 -17.12 8.66 26.12
CA LEU A 136 -15.68 8.63 26.31
C LEU A 136 -14.98 7.59 25.43
N ILE A 137 -15.56 6.40 25.29
CA ILE A 137 -14.99 5.31 24.49
C ILE A 137 -14.84 5.68 23.00
N PRO A 138 -15.88 6.15 22.28
CA PRO A 138 -15.71 6.57 20.89
C PRO A 138 -14.67 7.68 20.74
N PHE A 139 -14.64 8.63 21.67
CA PHE A 139 -13.64 9.70 21.68
C PHE A 139 -12.21 9.16 21.83
N LEU A 140 -11.98 8.27 22.80
CA LEU A 140 -10.67 7.65 23.03
C LEU A 140 -10.22 6.80 21.84
N SER A 141 -11.14 6.11 21.16
CA SER A 141 -10.83 5.35 19.94
C SER A 141 -10.31 6.25 18.81
N LEU A 142 -11.00 7.37 18.54
CA LEU A 142 -10.56 8.35 17.55
C LEU A 142 -9.22 8.99 17.94
N LEU A 143 -9.02 9.27 19.23
CA LEU A 143 -7.78 9.82 19.74
C LEU A 143 -6.60 8.84 19.55
N ALA A 144 -6.80 7.56 19.88
CA ALA A 144 -5.79 6.52 19.67
C ALA A 144 -5.42 6.41 18.18
N SER A 145 -6.42 6.41 17.30
CA SER A 145 -6.22 6.39 15.85
C SER A 145 -5.44 7.62 15.35
N THR A 146 -5.74 8.79 15.90
CA THR A 146 -5.02 10.04 15.60
C THR A 146 -3.56 9.95 16.03
N ILE A 147 -3.27 9.43 17.22
CA ILE A 147 -1.90 9.24 17.71
C ILE A 147 -1.12 8.31 16.78
N ILE A 148 -1.72 7.19 16.36
CA ILE A 148 -1.08 6.26 15.40
C ILE A 148 -0.75 6.97 14.09
N LEU A 149 -1.73 7.70 13.51
CA LEU A 149 -1.54 8.45 12.27
C LEU A 149 -0.38 9.47 12.36
N LEU A 150 -0.26 10.16 13.50
CA LEU A 150 0.80 11.14 13.73
C LEU A 150 2.18 10.48 13.92
N LYS A 151 2.24 9.28 14.50
CA LYS A 151 3.49 8.54 14.75
C LYS A 151 4.03 7.82 13.50
N LEU A 152 3.20 7.62 12.47
CA LEU A 152 3.64 7.01 11.20
C LEU A 152 4.65 7.90 10.46
N LYS A 153 5.88 7.39 10.32
CA LYS A 153 6.98 8.08 9.60
C LYS A 153 6.94 7.88 8.08
N ASN A 154 6.51 6.71 7.61
CA ASN A 154 6.47 6.39 6.18
C ASN A 154 5.28 7.13 5.52
N LYS A 155 5.56 7.91 4.47
CA LYS A 155 4.55 8.72 3.76
C LYS A 155 3.45 7.89 3.11
N ASN A 156 3.79 6.74 2.52
CA ASN A 156 2.80 5.88 1.86
C ASN A 156 1.89 5.21 2.90
N HIS A 157 2.47 4.69 3.98
CA HIS A 157 1.72 4.14 5.10
C HIS A 157 0.81 5.18 5.74
N LYS A 158 1.30 6.41 5.92
CA LYS A 158 0.51 7.51 6.48
C LYS A 158 -0.68 7.87 5.59
N LYS A 159 -0.52 7.87 4.26
CA LYS A 159 -1.63 8.11 3.32
C LYS A 159 -2.70 7.02 3.42
N ILE A 160 -2.28 5.75 3.43
CA ILE A 160 -3.21 4.61 3.54
C ILE A 160 -3.93 4.64 4.89
N PHE A 161 -3.19 4.87 5.98
CA PHE A 161 -3.76 4.97 7.32
C PHE A 161 -4.69 6.18 7.46
N ALA A 162 -4.42 7.30 6.78
CA ALA A 162 -5.32 8.45 6.77
C ALA A 162 -6.68 8.12 6.13
N ILE A 163 -6.71 7.27 5.10
CA ILE A 163 -7.96 6.78 4.50
C ILE A 163 -8.72 5.92 5.51
N ILE A 164 -8.03 4.96 6.15
CA ILE A 164 -8.62 4.11 7.19
C ILE A 164 -9.19 4.96 8.33
N PHE A 165 -8.42 5.95 8.79
CA PHE A 165 -8.84 6.91 9.80
C PHE A 165 -10.06 7.73 9.37
N GLY A 166 -10.12 8.17 8.12
CA GLY A 166 -11.27 8.90 7.58
C GLY A 166 -12.55 8.06 7.59
N ILE A 167 -12.46 6.80 7.14
CA ILE A 167 -13.60 5.85 7.16
C ILE A 167 -14.05 5.61 8.61
N HIS A 168 -13.11 5.28 9.49
CA HIS A 168 -13.38 5.08 10.92
C HIS A 168 -14.00 6.32 11.58
N GLY A 169 -13.54 7.51 11.24
CA GLY A 169 -14.08 8.79 11.71
C GLY A 169 -15.55 8.97 11.33
N ILE A 170 -15.89 8.69 10.06
CA ILE A 170 -17.28 8.76 9.58
C ILE A 170 -18.15 7.71 10.27
N GLU A 171 -17.69 6.45 10.35
CA GLU A 171 -18.42 5.37 11.03
C GLU A 171 -18.70 5.70 12.50
N THR A 172 -17.68 6.21 13.21
CA THR A 172 -17.81 6.61 14.61
C THR A 172 -18.80 7.77 14.76
N LEU A 173 -18.79 8.76 13.87
CA LEU A 173 -19.75 9.86 13.90
C LEU A 173 -21.19 9.37 13.69
N VAL A 174 -21.41 8.45 12.74
CA VAL A 174 -22.73 7.84 12.52
C VAL A 174 -23.16 7.06 13.76
N ALA A 175 -22.29 6.24 14.33
CA ALA A 175 -22.59 5.47 15.53
C ALA A 175 -22.93 6.37 16.72
N VAL A 176 -22.15 7.43 16.96
CA VAL A 176 -22.44 8.42 18.00
C VAL A 176 -23.77 9.13 17.75
N GLY A 177 -24.08 9.49 16.50
CA GLY A 177 -25.38 10.09 16.14
C GLY A 177 -26.56 9.17 16.47
N LEU A 178 -26.44 7.87 16.17
CA LEU A 178 -27.44 6.87 16.54
C LEU A 178 -27.55 6.71 18.05
N MET A 179 -26.42 6.62 18.76
CA MET A 179 -26.38 6.54 20.22
C MET A 179 -27.07 7.75 20.88
N ILE A 180 -26.85 8.97 20.37
CA ILE A 180 -27.56 10.17 20.86
C ILE A 180 -29.07 10.02 20.68
N SER A 181 -29.54 9.56 19.51
CA SER A 181 -30.98 9.38 19.24
C SER A 181 -31.68 8.31 20.10
N LEU A 182 -30.92 7.39 20.71
CA LEU A 182 -31.45 6.37 21.63
C LEU A 182 -31.49 6.85 23.09
N VAL A 183 -30.65 7.82 23.45
CA VAL A 183 -30.51 8.30 24.84
C VAL A 183 -31.31 9.59 25.08
N VAL A 184 -31.64 10.35 24.02
CA VAL A 184 -32.51 11.54 24.05
C VAL A 184 -33.96 11.14 23.79
#